data_AF-A0A452R1I6-F1
#
_entry.id   AF-A0A452R1I6-F1
#
_cell.length_a   1.000
_cell.length_b   1.000
_cell.length_c   1.000
_cell.angle_alpha   90.00
_cell.angle_beta   90.00
_cell.angle_gamma   90.00
#
_symmetry.space_group_name_H-M   'P 1'
#
loop_
_entity.id
_entity.type
_entity.pdbx_description
1 polymer ?
#
loop_
_entity_poly.entity_id
_entity_poly.type
_entity_poly.pdbx_seq_one_letter_code
_entity_poly.pdbx_strand_id
1 'polypeptide(L)'
;MVPKGNICKELNIYPAECRGRRSTYRGKLTADISWAVNGISRGIIKQFLGYVPIMVKSKLCNLHSLPPKALIEHHEEAEEMGGYFIINGIEKVIRMLIMPRRNFPIAMIRPKWKTRGPGYTQYGVSMHCVREEHSAVNMNLHYLENGTVMLNFIYRKELFFLPLGFALK
;
A
#
# COMPACT_ATOMS: atom_id res chain seq x y z
N MET A 1 -20.18 -27.97 6.39
CA MET A 1 -21.59 -27.58 6.55
C MET A 1 -21.80 -27.32 8.03
N VAL A 2 -22.06 -26.08 8.46
CA VAL A 2 -22.31 -25.79 9.88
C VAL A 2 -23.68 -26.42 10.23
N PRO A 3 -23.81 -27.22 11.29
CA PRO A 3 -25.07 -27.86 11.65
C PRO A 3 -26.17 -26.80 11.83
N LYS A 4 -27.34 -27.03 11.23
CA LYS A 4 -28.53 -26.21 11.47
C LYS A 4 -28.95 -26.39 12.93
N GLY A 5 -28.68 -25.41 13.79
CA GLY A 5 -29.12 -25.45 15.19
C GLY A 5 -28.34 -24.58 16.17
N ASN A 6 -27.13 -24.13 15.83
CA ASN A 6 -26.36 -23.26 16.72
C ASN A 6 -26.67 -21.79 16.45
N ILE A 7 -27.37 -21.15 17.38
CA ILE A 7 -27.52 -19.69 17.44
C ILE A 7 -26.10 -19.13 17.70
N CYS A 8 -25.59 -18.35 16.75
CA CYS A 8 -24.27 -17.72 16.88
C CYS A 8 -24.33 -16.67 18.01
N LYS A 9 -23.70 -16.95 19.16
CA LYS A 9 -23.67 -16.04 20.30
C LYS A 9 -22.73 -14.85 20.09
N GLU A 10 -21.66 -15.04 19.30
CA GLU A 10 -20.65 -14.04 19.01
C GLU A 10 -20.50 -13.85 17.50
N LEU A 11 -20.58 -12.61 17.04
CA LEU A 11 -20.44 -12.27 15.61
C LEU A 11 -18.97 -12.16 15.18
N ASN A 12 -18.03 -12.27 16.12
CA ASN A 12 -16.61 -12.12 15.87
C ASN A 12 -16.04 -13.40 15.25
N ILE A 13 -15.48 -13.27 14.05
CA ILE A 13 -14.79 -14.35 13.35
C ILE A 13 -13.31 -14.32 13.75
N TYR A 14 -12.75 -15.46 14.14
CA TYR A 14 -11.34 -15.58 14.53
C TYR A 14 -10.49 -16.22 13.42
N PRO A 15 -9.17 -15.95 13.36
CA PRO A 15 -8.31 -16.48 12.29
C PRO A 15 -8.32 -18.02 12.21
N ALA A 16 -8.31 -18.75 13.33
CA ALA A 16 -8.41 -20.21 13.40
C ALA A 16 -9.64 -20.78 12.67
N GLU A 17 -10.79 -20.12 12.80
CA GLU A 17 -12.02 -20.50 12.11
C GLU A 17 -11.88 -20.36 10.59
N CYS A 18 -11.20 -19.30 10.12
CA CYS A 18 -10.93 -19.09 8.70
C CYS A 18 -9.99 -20.15 8.12
N ARG A 19 -8.98 -20.59 8.88
CA ARG A 19 -8.09 -21.71 8.50
C ARG A 19 -8.88 -23.00 8.32
N GLY A 20 -9.65 -23.40 9.34
CA GLY A 20 -10.45 -24.63 9.31
C GLY A 20 -11.53 -24.64 8.23
N ARG A 21 -12.16 -23.49 7.95
CA ARG A 21 -13.21 -23.37 6.91
C ARG A 21 -12.68 -23.18 5.50
N ARG A 22 -11.36 -23.10 5.29
CA ARG A 22 -10.76 -22.72 4.00
C ARG A 22 -11.32 -21.41 3.45
N SER A 23 -11.54 -20.45 4.34
CA SER A 23 -12.12 -19.14 4.01
C SER A 23 -11.09 -18.03 4.19
N THR A 24 -11.41 -16.82 3.72
CA THR A 24 -10.52 -15.66 3.83
C THR A 24 -10.85 -14.87 5.10
N TYR A 25 -9.84 -14.59 5.94
CA TYR A 25 -9.99 -13.71 7.11
C TYR A 25 -10.04 -12.25 6.63
N ARG A 26 -11.24 -11.66 6.67
CA ARG A 26 -11.54 -10.37 6.03
C ARG A 26 -12.49 -9.52 6.86
N GLY A 27 -12.28 -8.21 6.79
CA GLY A 27 -13.12 -7.18 7.41
C GLY A 27 -13.98 -6.46 6.39
N LYS A 28 -15.04 -5.80 6.88
CA LYS A 28 -15.92 -4.94 6.08
C LYS A 28 -15.22 -3.60 5.80
N LEU A 29 -15.03 -3.24 4.53
CA LEU A 29 -14.58 -1.90 4.15
C LEU A 29 -15.81 -1.03 3.88
N THR A 30 -15.89 0.10 4.58
CA THR A 30 -16.93 1.12 4.39
C THR A 30 -16.28 2.47 4.17
N ALA A 31 -16.85 3.27 3.27
CA ALA A 31 -16.40 4.63 3.01
C ALA A 31 -17.56 5.61 3.10
N ASP A 32 -17.25 6.82 3.56
CA ASP A 32 -18.19 7.91 3.68
C ASP A 32 -18.06 8.79 2.43
N ILE A 33 -19.10 8.79 1.59
CA ILE A 33 -19.14 9.51 0.31
C ILE A 33 -19.85 10.84 0.53
N SER A 34 -19.11 11.94 0.43
CA SER A 34 -19.66 13.30 0.38
C SER A 34 -19.84 13.75 -1.07
N TRP A 35 -21.00 14.32 -1.42
CA TRP A 35 -21.22 14.91 -2.74
C TRP A 35 -21.84 16.30 -2.65
N ALA A 36 -21.54 17.14 -3.64
CA ALA A 36 -22.08 18.48 -3.76
C ALA A 36 -22.67 18.68 -5.16
N VAL A 37 -23.79 19.41 -5.23
CA VAL A 37 -24.45 19.79 -6.49
C VAL A 37 -24.50 21.31 -6.53
N ASN A 38 -23.92 21.93 -7.57
CA ASN A 38 -23.81 23.38 -7.70
C ASN A 38 -23.13 24.04 -6.48
N GLY A 39 -22.09 23.40 -5.92
CA GLY A 39 -21.37 23.89 -4.73
C GLY A 39 -22.07 23.65 -3.39
N ILE A 40 -23.30 23.13 -3.38
CA ILE A 40 -24.05 22.84 -2.14
C ILE A 40 -23.86 21.37 -1.77
N SER A 41 -23.25 21.13 -0.60
CA SER A 41 -23.08 19.78 -0.04
C SER A 41 -24.45 19.15 0.27
N ARG A 42 -24.64 17.89 -0.15
CA ARG A 42 -25.91 17.15 -0.02
C ARG A 42 -25.89 16.07 1.06
N GLY A 43 -24.85 16.05 1.89
CA GLY A 43 -24.68 15.11 2.99
C GLY A 43 -23.63 14.03 2.71
N ILE A 44 -23.59 13.04 3.60
CA ILE A 44 -22.62 11.93 3.58
C ILE A 44 -23.39 10.61 3.52
N ILE A 45 -23.07 9.75 2.53
CA ILE A 45 -23.59 8.39 2.43
C ILE A 45 -22.50 7.42 2.88
N LYS A 46 -22.80 6.59 3.87
CA LYS A 46 -21.93 5.47 4.24
C LYS A 46 -22.14 4.31 3.25
N GLN A 47 -21.17 4.09 2.38
CA GLN A 47 -21.21 3.05 1.37
C GLN A 47 -20.34 1.86 1.75
N PHE A 48 -20.88 0.65 1.60
CA PHE A 48 -20.10 -0.57 1.69
C PHE A 48 -19.30 -0.78 0.40
N LEU A 49 -17.98 -0.98 0.53
CA LEU A 49 -17.04 -1.12 -0.60
C LEU A 49 -16.55 -2.56 -0.81
N GLY A 50 -17.00 -3.52 -0.01
CA GLY A 50 -16.57 -4.91 -0.09
C GLY A 50 -15.75 -5.35 1.12
N TYR A 51 -15.16 -6.54 1.01
CA TYR A 51 -14.36 -7.14 2.08
C TYR A 51 -12.87 -7.05 1.75
N VAL A 52 -12.06 -6.70 2.74
CA VAL A 52 -10.60 -6.61 2.63
C VAL A 52 -9.95 -7.60 3.60
N PRO A 53 -8.96 -8.40 3.18
CA PRO A 53 -8.21 -9.26 4.09
C PRO A 53 -7.60 -8.48 5.24
N ILE A 54 -7.76 -8.97 6.47
CA ILE A 54 -7.16 -8.38 7.66
C ILE A 54 -5.85 -9.12 7.98
N MET A 55 -4.81 -8.37 8.31
CA MET A 55 -3.55 -8.95 8.77
C MET A 55 -3.72 -9.48 10.20
N VAL A 56 -3.31 -10.73 10.43
CA VAL A 56 -3.35 -11.37 11.75
C VAL A 56 -2.50 -10.58 12.75
N LYS A 57 -3.02 -10.38 13.98
CA LYS A 57 -2.46 -9.54 15.06
C LYS A 57 -2.35 -8.03 14.76
N SER A 58 -2.82 -7.54 13.61
CA SER A 58 -2.93 -6.09 13.38
C SER A 58 -4.03 -5.46 14.25
N LYS A 59 -4.05 -4.13 14.36
CA LYS A 59 -5.06 -3.36 15.13
C LYS A 59 -6.52 -3.73 14.85
N LEU A 60 -6.82 -4.18 13.63
CA LEU A 60 -8.18 -4.53 13.20
C LEU A 60 -8.48 -6.03 13.37
N CYS A 61 -7.51 -6.83 13.80
CA CYS A 61 -7.68 -8.26 14.05
C CYS A 61 -8.27 -8.51 15.44
N ASN A 62 -9.14 -9.51 15.57
CA ASN A 62 -9.75 -9.91 16.84
C ASN A 62 -8.73 -10.51 17.84
N LEU A 63 -7.52 -10.85 17.39
CA LEU A 63 -6.41 -11.30 18.24
C LEU A 63 -5.56 -10.14 18.80
N HIS A 64 -5.86 -8.89 18.41
CA HIS A 64 -5.08 -7.74 18.82
C HIS A 64 -5.13 -7.56 20.34
N SER A 65 -3.96 -7.48 20.98
CA SER A 65 -3.81 -7.28 22.43
C SER A 65 -4.44 -8.39 23.32
N LEU A 66 -4.75 -9.57 22.77
CA LEU A 66 -5.19 -10.69 23.60
C LEU A 66 -4.00 -11.30 24.38
N PRO A 67 -4.19 -11.63 25.67
CA PRO A 67 -3.16 -12.33 26.44
C PRO A 67 -2.99 -13.78 25.95
N PRO A 68 -1.83 -14.42 26.20
CA PRO A 68 -1.56 -15.79 25.76
C PRO A 68 -2.65 -16.81 26.14
N LYS A 69 -3.25 -16.68 27.33
CA LYS A 69 -4.36 -17.55 27.77
C LYS A 69 -5.58 -17.44 26.86
N ALA A 70 -5.98 -16.22 26.48
CA ALA A 70 -7.12 -15.99 25.59
C ALA A 70 -6.82 -16.44 24.14
N LEU A 71 -5.57 -16.34 23.69
CA LEU A 71 -5.17 -16.88 22.38
C LEU A 71 -5.39 -18.40 22.32
N ILE A 72 -4.96 -19.13 23.37
CA ILE A 72 -5.17 -20.58 23.47
C ILE A 72 -6.66 -20.92 23.49
N GLU A 73 -7.49 -20.16 24.23
CA GLU A 73 -8.95 -20.34 24.25
C GLU A 73 -9.59 -20.15 22.87
N HIS A 74 -9.02 -19.28 22.03
CA HIS A 74 -9.44 -19.06 20.65
C HIS A 74 -8.76 -19.98 19.63
N HIS A 75 -8.12 -21.07 20.07
CA HIS A 75 -7.42 -22.05 19.21
C HIS A 75 -6.26 -21.46 18.39
N GLU A 76 -5.61 -20.44 18.94
CA GLU A 76 -4.38 -19.85 18.39
C GLU A 76 -3.18 -20.25 19.25
N GLU A 77 -1.98 -20.05 18.71
CA GLU A 77 -0.75 -20.25 19.46
C GLU A 77 -0.58 -19.19 20.56
N ALA A 78 -0.07 -19.60 21.72
CA ALA A 78 0.18 -18.72 22.86
C ALA A 78 1.09 -17.54 22.51
N GLU A 79 2.02 -17.76 21.58
CA GLU A 79 2.99 -16.78 21.06
C GLU A 79 2.75 -16.44 19.57
N GLU A 80 1.48 -16.42 19.12
CA GLU A 80 1.14 -16.07 17.74
C GLU A 80 1.76 -14.72 17.32
N MET A 81 2.64 -14.78 16.31
CA MET A 81 3.40 -13.62 15.82
C MET A 81 2.56 -12.71 14.91
N GLY A 82 1.64 -13.28 14.13
CA GLY A 82 0.88 -12.57 13.10
C GLY A 82 1.74 -12.00 11.96
N GLY A 83 1.27 -10.92 11.32
CA GLY A 83 1.99 -10.28 10.21
C GLY A 83 1.72 -10.87 8.81
N TYR A 84 0.83 -11.87 8.73
CA TYR A 84 0.38 -12.49 7.48
C TYR A 84 -1.15 -12.36 7.32
N PHE A 85 -1.65 -12.79 6.17
CA PHE A 85 -3.07 -12.79 5.79
C PHE A 85 -3.54 -14.21 5.54
N ILE A 86 -4.77 -14.54 5.92
CA ILE A 86 -5.38 -15.84 5.61
C ILE A 86 -6.29 -15.65 4.39
N ILE A 87 -5.93 -16.24 3.26
CA ILE A 87 -6.68 -16.18 2.00
C ILE A 87 -7.08 -17.61 1.61
N ASN A 88 -8.39 -17.88 1.59
CA ASN A 88 -8.95 -19.20 1.29
C ASN A 88 -8.33 -20.32 2.16
N GLY A 89 -8.12 -20.03 3.45
CA GLY A 89 -7.47 -20.93 4.41
C GLY A 89 -5.95 -21.02 4.31
N ILE A 90 -5.32 -20.33 3.36
CA ILE A 90 -3.87 -20.36 3.16
C ILE A 90 -3.27 -19.08 3.73
N GLU A 91 -2.23 -19.22 4.54
CA GLU A 91 -1.45 -18.10 5.06
C GLU A 91 -0.53 -17.53 3.98
N LYS A 92 -0.61 -16.21 3.79
CA LYS A 92 0.14 -15.47 2.78
C LYS A 92 0.77 -14.24 3.42
N VAL A 93 2.05 -14.01 3.13
CA VAL A 93 2.79 -12.82 3.57
C VAL A 93 3.09 -11.92 2.38
N ILE A 94 3.00 -10.61 2.59
CA ILE A 94 3.50 -9.64 1.61
C ILE A 94 5.02 -9.54 1.80
N ARG A 95 5.78 -9.90 0.76
CA ARG A 95 7.24 -9.89 0.82
C ARG A 95 7.75 -8.45 0.87
N MET A 96 8.71 -8.21 1.76
CA MET A 96 9.43 -6.94 1.81
C MET A 96 10.27 -6.75 0.54
N LEU A 97 10.31 -5.53 0.02
CA LEU A 97 11.08 -5.14 -1.15
C LEU A 97 12.12 -4.09 -0.77
N ILE A 98 13.35 -4.27 -1.26
CA ILE A 98 14.40 -3.26 -1.12
C ILE A 98 14.14 -2.18 -2.17
N MET A 99 13.93 -0.94 -1.71
CA MET A 99 13.68 0.23 -2.54
C MET A 99 14.73 1.33 -2.27
N PRO A 100 14.93 2.29 -3.19
CA PRO A 100 15.81 3.43 -2.95
C PRO A 100 15.40 4.24 -1.71
N ARG A 101 16.38 4.90 -1.10
CA ARG A 101 16.15 5.75 0.08
C ARG A 101 15.13 6.85 -0.24
N ARG A 102 14.12 6.99 0.64
CA ARG A 102 13.06 8.00 0.52
C ARG A 102 13.64 9.41 0.68
N ASN A 103 13.17 10.34 -0.16
CA ASN A 103 13.41 11.78 -0.03
C ASN A 103 14.90 12.16 0.07
N PHE A 104 15.77 11.40 -0.60
CA PHE A 104 17.21 11.65 -0.61
C PHE A 104 17.72 11.72 -2.06
N PRO A 105 18.34 12.83 -2.48
CA PRO A 105 18.90 12.95 -3.81
C PRO A 105 20.17 12.10 -3.93
N ILE A 106 20.20 11.20 -4.91
CA ILE A 106 21.34 10.33 -5.19
C ILE A 106 21.94 10.75 -6.53
N ALA A 107 23.18 11.23 -6.50
CA ALA A 107 23.98 11.41 -7.71
C ALA A 107 24.42 10.04 -8.24
N MET A 108 24.24 9.81 -9.53
CA MET A 108 24.44 8.50 -10.13
C MET A 108 24.85 8.59 -11.59
N ILE A 109 25.65 7.61 -12.01
CA ILE A 109 26.14 7.48 -13.37
C ILE A 109 25.47 6.26 -13.98
N ARG A 110 24.68 6.45 -15.04
CA ARG A 110 24.05 5.36 -15.79
C ARG A 110 24.29 5.52 -17.28
N PRO A 111 25.08 4.63 -17.92
CA PRO A 111 25.34 4.68 -19.37
C PRO A 111 24.06 4.65 -20.22
N LYS A 112 23.03 3.92 -19.76
CA LYS A 112 21.70 3.86 -20.41
C LYS A 112 20.98 5.21 -20.48
N TRP A 113 21.41 6.24 -19.77
CA TRP A 113 20.80 7.56 -19.89
C TRP A 113 21.20 8.29 -21.17
N LYS A 114 22.38 7.97 -21.75
CA LYS A 114 22.78 8.50 -23.06
C LYS A 114 21.83 8.09 -24.19
N THR A 115 21.17 6.93 -24.06
CA THR A 115 20.26 6.42 -25.09
C THR A 115 18.86 7.04 -25.04
N ARG A 116 18.60 8.01 -24.15
CA ARG A 116 17.29 8.66 -24.02
C ARG A 116 17.02 9.71 -25.10
N GLY A 117 18.06 10.23 -25.72
CA GLY A 117 17.96 11.17 -26.81
C GLY A 117 19.28 11.90 -27.07
N PRO A 118 19.37 12.68 -28.16
CA PRO A 118 20.54 13.48 -28.47
C PRO A 118 20.89 14.45 -27.32
N GLY A 119 22.18 14.56 -27.00
CA GLY A 119 22.69 15.48 -25.97
C GLY A 119 22.48 15.03 -24.52
N TYR A 120 21.85 13.86 -24.26
CA TYR A 120 21.78 13.31 -22.90
C TYR A 120 23.12 12.74 -22.46
N THR A 121 23.55 13.09 -21.24
CA THR A 121 24.73 12.47 -20.63
C THR A 121 24.36 11.26 -19.75
N GLN A 122 25.39 10.55 -19.27
CA GLN A 122 25.25 9.48 -18.29
C GLN A 122 25.04 9.98 -16.86
N TYR A 123 25.16 11.29 -16.63
CA TYR A 123 25.12 11.90 -15.31
C TYR A 123 23.72 12.39 -14.97
N GLY A 124 23.38 12.28 -13.70
CA GLY A 124 22.11 12.79 -13.20
C GLY A 124 21.90 12.49 -11.73
N VAL A 125 20.83 13.08 -11.20
CA VAL A 125 20.40 12.91 -9.82
C VAL A 125 19.03 12.25 -9.83
N SER A 126 18.86 11.18 -9.06
CA SER A 126 17.56 10.53 -8.86
C SER A 126 17.09 10.73 -7.43
N MET A 127 15.81 11.04 -7.27
CA MET A 127 15.17 11.16 -5.97
C MET A 127 13.88 10.34 -5.96
N HIS A 128 13.77 9.49 -4.95
CA HIS A 128 12.54 8.74 -4.66
C HIS A 128 11.67 9.57 -3.72
N CYS A 129 10.77 10.37 -4.30
CA CYS A 129 9.92 11.30 -3.57
C CYS A 129 8.71 10.53 -3.01
N VAL A 130 8.61 10.44 -1.69
CA VAL A 130 7.51 9.76 -0.99
C VAL A 130 6.70 10.77 -0.21
N ARG A 131 5.39 10.81 -0.45
CA ARG A 131 4.43 11.65 0.25
C ARG A 131 4.03 11.03 1.60
N GLU A 132 3.31 11.80 2.41
CA GLU A 132 2.88 11.36 3.75
C GLU A 132 1.99 10.11 3.70
N GLU A 133 1.14 9.97 2.69
CA GLU A 133 0.31 8.79 2.44
C GLU A 133 1.07 7.59 1.84
N HIS A 134 2.40 7.65 1.84
CA HIS A 134 3.33 6.64 1.31
C HIS A 134 3.23 6.37 -0.20
N SER A 135 2.48 7.18 -0.94
CA SER A 135 2.58 7.21 -2.41
C SER A 135 3.93 7.78 -2.83
N ALA A 136 4.50 7.26 -3.92
CA ALA A 136 5.85 7.61 -4.34
C ALA A 136 5.95 7.95 -5.82
N VAL A 137 6.78 8.94 -6.13
CA VAL A 137 7.14 9.34 -7.49
C VAL A 137 8.66 9.41 -7.60
N ASN A 138 9.22 8.75 -8.61
CA ASN A 138 10.64 8.88 -8.92
C ASN A 138 10.86 10.10 -9.81
N MET A 139 11.66 11.04 -9.33
CA MET A 139 12.11 12.20 -10.09
C MET A 139 13.57 12.01 -10.48
N ASN A 140 13.90 12.26 -11.75
CA ASN A 140 15.27 12.20 -12.26
C ASN A 140 15.63 13.53 -12.89
N LEU A 141 16.79 14.08 -12.51
CA LEU A 141 17.40 15.24 -13.14
C LEU A 141 18.53 14.75 -14.04
N HIS A 142 18.40 14.96 -15.34
CA HIS A 142 19.40 14.59 -16.33
C HIS A 142 20.23 15.80 -16.72
N TYR A 143 21.55 15.67 -16.66
CA TYR A 143 22.46 16.69 -17.17
C TYR A 143 22.68 16.47 -18.67
N LEU A 144 22.50 17.52 -19.48
CA LEU A 144 22.71 17.48 -20.92
C LEU A 144 24.05 18.12 -21.29
N GLU A 145 24.59 17.76 -22.46
CA GLU A 145 25.89 18.25 -22.95
C GLU A 145 25.92 19.78 -23.16
N ASN A 146 24.76 20.39 -23.43
CA ASN A 146 24.61 21.84 -23.57
C ASN A 146 24.53 22.59 -22.22
N GLY A 147 24.75 21.91 -21.09
CA GLY A 147 24.70 22.49 -19.75
C GLY A 147 23.30 22.63 -19.15
N THR A 148 22.25 22.23 -19.87
CA THR A 148 20.87 22.27 -19.35
C THR A 148 20.56 21.04 -18.49
N VAL A 149 19.58 21.19 -17.59
CA VAL A 149 19.07 20.11 -16.76
C VAL A 149 17.62 19.81 -17.13
N MET A 150 17.35 18.55 -17.47
CA MET A 150 16.01 18.07 -17.77
C MET A 150 15.45 17.30 -16.58
N LEU A 151 14.32 17.75 -16.04
CA LEU A 151 13.53 17.03 -15.07
C LEU A 151 12.67 15.98 -15.79
N ASN A 152 12.71 14.76 -15.26
CA ASN A 152 11.96 13.62 -15.75
C ASN A 152 11.18 12.96 -14.61
N PHE A 153 9.89 12.74 -14.80
CA PHE A 153 9.01 12.05 -13.85
C PHE A 153 7.93 11.25 -14.59
N ILE A 154 7.35 10.27 -13.89
CA ILE A 154 6.25 9.47 -14.41
C ILE A 154 4.93 9.99 -13.86
N TYR A 155 3.96 10.25 -14.72
CA TYR A 155 2.60 10.59 -14.35
C TYR A 155 1.62 9.76 -15.18
N ARG A 156 0.66 9.09 -14.53
CA ARG A 156 -0.33 8.20 -15.19
C ARG A 156 0.28 7.19 -16.18
N LYS A 157 1.44 6.59 -15.82
CA LYS A 157 2.22 5.65 -16.64
C LYS A 157 2.89 6.25 -17.89
N GLU A 158 2.86 7.57 -18.05
CA GLU A 158 3.57 8.28 -19.11
C GLU A 158 4.78 9.02 -18.54
N LEU A 159 5.80 9.18 -19.37
CA LEU A 159 7.06 9.80 -19.02
C LEU A 159 7.06 11.25 -19.49
N PHE A 160 7.22 12.19 -18.56
CA PHE A 160 7.25 13.61 -18.86
C PHE A 160 8.67 14.17 -18.73
N PHE A 161 9.00 15.11 -19.62
CA PHE A 161 10.28 15.81 -19.63
C PHE A 161 10.02 17.31 -19.57
N LEU A 162 10.61 17.98 -18.58
CA LEU A 162 10.45 19.40 -18.34
C LEU A 162 11.84 20.02 -18.09
N PRO A 163 12.24 21.08 -18.81
CA PRO A 163 13.47 21.78 -18.46
C PRO A 163 13.37 22.34 -17.03
N LEU A 164 14.41 22.14 -16.22
CA LEU A 164 14.40 22.46 -14.79
C LEU A 164 14.03 23.93 -14.51
N GLY A 165 14.43 24.84 -15.39
CA GLY A 165 14.11 26.27 -15.28
C GLY A 165 12.61 26.60 -15.25
N PHE A 166 11.74 25.75 -15.83
CA PHE A 166 10.28 25.92 -15.75
C PHE A 166 9.70 25.41 -14.44
N ALA A 167 10.35 24.46 -13.78
CA ALA A 167 9.88 23.89 -12.52
C ALA A 167 10.26 24.74 -11.29
N LEU A 168 11.30 25.58 -11.42
CA LEU A 168 11.82 26.43 -10.34
C LEU A 168 11.23 27.85 -10.32
N LYS A 169 10.49 28.24 -11.36
CA LYS A 169 9.79 29.52 -11.44
C LYS A 169 8.34 29.36 -11.00
#